data_AF-A0A0X8JFP6-F1
#
_entry.id   AF-A0A0X8JFP6-F1
#
_cell.length_a   1.000
_cell.length_b   1.000
_cell.length_c   1.000
_cell.angle_alpha   90.00
_cell.angle_beta   90.00
_cell.angle_gamma   90.00
#
_symmetry.space_group_name_H-M   'P 1'
#
loop_
_entity.id
_entity.type
_entity.pdbx_description
1 polymer ?
#
loop_
_entity_poly.entity_id
_entity_poly.type
_entity_poly.pdbx_seq_one_letter_code
_entity_poly.pdbx_strand_id
1 'polypeptide(L)'
;MTTATQGLRLAPARTARGAGRPARRTLNAATARACLTAGVLAATAGLGLGVLLAAALETSLPARFSAVWALTLIGRLTAVAGTYGALWMVLLVARVPPIERAIGQDRLVALHKKIGPWSIWLIGVHVLASVMAWGPCPTPPPGEASCGR
;
A
#
# COMPACT_ATOMS: atom_id res chain seq x y z
N MET A 1 80.52 41.38 -16.81
CA MET A 1 80.65 40.17 -15.96
C MET A 1 79.25 39.55 -15.88
N THR A 2 78.86 38.60 -16.74
CA THR A 2 79.00 37.12 -16.57
C THR A 2 78.49 36.70 -15.18
N THR A 3 77.45 35.88 -14.97
CA THR A 3 77.11 34.52 -15.47
C THR A 3 75.70 34.18 -14.94
N ALA A 4 74.76 33.68 -15.75
CA ALA A 4 74.45 32.26 -16.02
C ALA A 4 73.48 31.54 -15.04
N THR A 5 72.33 31.17 -15.60
CA THR A 5 71.66 29.84 -15.57
C THR A 5 71.34 29.12 -14.24
N GLN A 6 70.04 28.87 -14.01
CA GLN A 6 69.43 27.57 -13.66
C GLN A 6 67.96 27.86 -13.27
N GLY A 7 66.93 27.52 -14.05
CA GLY A 7 66.67 26.21 -14.61
C GLY A 7 66.19 25.27 -13.50
N LEU A 8 64.90 25.30 -13.13
CA LEU A 8 64.28 24.12 -12.50
C LEU A 8 62.73 24.12 -12.61
N ARG A 9 62.29 23.36 -13.62
CA ARG A 9 61.21 22.35 -13.56
C ARG A 9 59.78 22.81 -13.26
N LEU A 10 59.00 22.91 -14.35
CA LEU A 10 57.61 22.45 -14.39
C LEU A 10 57.53 21.03 -13.84
N ALA A 11 56.86 20.85 -12.70
CA ALA A 11 56.46 19.54 -12.20
C ALA A 11 55.01 19.24 -12.66
N PRO A 12 54.73 18.01 -13.09
CA PRO A 12 53.57 17.70 -13.93
C PRO A 12 52.28 17.60 -13.13
N ALA A 13 51.19 17.79 -13.86
CA ALA A 13 49.82 17.49 -13.47
C ALA A 13 49.72 16.13 -12.75
N ARG A 14 49.43 16.15 -11.46
CA ARG A 14 48.93 14.96 -10.76
C ARG A 14 47.41 14.96 -10.85
N THR A 15 46.92 14.36 -11.94
CA THR A 15 45.54 13.95 -12.11
C THR A 15 45.16 12.97 -10.99
N ALA A 16 44.72 13.49 -9.85
CA ALA A 16 44.01 12.73 -8.84
C ALA A 16 42.57 12.47 -9.34
N ARG A 17 42.44 11.63 -10.37
CA ARG A 17 41.15 11.25 -10.96
C ARG A 17 41.06 9.73 -11.04
N GLY A 18 40.82 9.07 -9.90
CA GLY A 18 40.59 7.63 -9.93
C GLY A 18 40.65 6.90 -8.60
N ALA A 19 39.85 7.29 -7.61
CA ALA A 19 39.73 6.48 -6.38
C ALA A 19 38.32 6.50 -5.73
N GLY A 20 37.26 6.86 -6.48
CA GLY A 20 35.90 7.00 -5.94
C GLY A 20 34.88 5.95 -6.38
N ARG A 21 35.28 4.85 -7.02
CA ARG A 21 34.35 3.96 -7.77
C ARG A 21 33.85 2.65 -7.11
N PRO A 22 34.27 2.18 -5.91
CA PRO A 22 33.63 1.01 -5.30
C PRO A 22 32.40 1.36 -4.43
N ALA A 23 32.41 2.50 -3.72
CA ALA A 23 31.35 2.85 -2.76
C ALA A 23 29.99 3.18 -3.42
N ARG A 24 30.00 3.72 -4.64
CA ARG A 24 28.76 4.09 -5.35
C ARG A 24 27.98 2.89 -5.87
N ARG A 25 28.65 1.76 -6.11
CA ARG A 25 28.05 0.54 -6.70
C ARG A 25 27.26 -0.26 -5.65
N THR A 26 27.74 -0.28 -4.41
CA THR A 26 27.08 -0.94 -3.28
C THR A 26 25.85 -0.17 -2.80
N LEU A 27 25.92 1.16 -2.76
CA LEU A 27 24.76 2.01 -2.45
C LEU A 27 23.64 1.80 -3.47
N ASN A 28 23.94 1.83 -4.77
CA ASN A 28 22.95 1.61 -5.83
C ASN A 28 22.30 0.21 -5.75
N ALA A 29 23.05 -0.82 -5.37
CA ALA A 29 22.51 -2.17 -5.21
C ALA A 29 21.57 -2.29 -4.00
N ALA A 30 21.87 -1.59 -2.89
CA ALA A 30 21.00 -1.52 -1.72
C ALA A 30 19.69 -0.77 -2.04
N THR A 31 19.77 0.38 -2.70
CA THR A 31 18.59 1.15 -3.11
C THR A 31 17.74 0.40 -4.14
N ALA A 32 18.37 -0.33 -5.07
CA ALA A 32 17.65 -1.17 -6.03
C ALA A 32 16.87 -2.29 -5.34
N ARG A 33 17.45 -2.97 -4.34
CA ARG A 33 16.76 -4.00 -3.54
C ARG A 33 15.60 -3.43 -2.73
N ALA A 34 15.75 -2.23 -2.19
CA ALA A 34 14.68 -1.50 -1.50
C ALA A 34 13.50 -1.17 -2.44
N CYS A 35 13.78 -0.66 -3.65
CA CYS A 35 12.75 -0.39 -4.64
C CYS A 35 12.05 -1.68 -5.12
N LEU A 36 12.80 -2.77 -5.31
CA LEU A 36 12.25 -4.05 -5.74
C LEU A 36 11.33 -4.66 -4.67
N THR A 37 11.77 -4.69 -3.40
CA THR A 37 10.94 -5.22 -2.30
C THR A 37 9.68 -4.37 -2.07
N ALA A 38 9.80 -3.04 -2.10
CA ALA A 38 8.64 -2.14 -2.05
C ALA A 38 7.69 -2.37 -3.24
N GLY A 39 8.24 -2.58 -4.45
CA GLY A 39 7.47 -2.91 -5.64
C GLY A 39 6.73 -4.25 -5.51
N VAL A 40 7.37 -5.29 -4.99
CA VAL A 40 6.75 -6.61 -4.76
C VAL A 40 5.66 -6.52 -3.69
N LEU A 41 5.89 -5.79 -2.60
CA LEU A 41 4.87 -5.56 -1.57
C LEU A 41 3.66 -4.80 -2.13
N ALA A 42 3.89 -3.75 -2.90
CA ALA A 42 2.81 -3.00 -3.55
C ALA A 42 2.06 -3.87 -4.58
N ALA A 43 2.79 -4.68 -5.35
CA ALA A 43 2.19 -5.58 -6.33
C ALA A 43 1.35 -6.68 -5.66
N THR A 44 1.85 -7.31 -4.60
CA THR A 44 1.11 -8.33 -3.85
C THR A 44 -0.09 -7.72 -3.11
N ALA A 45 0.05 -6.52 -2.56
CA ALA A 45 -1.04 -5.75 -1.98
C ALA A 45 -2.14 -5.45 -3.01
N GLY A 46 -1.75 -4.92 -4.17
CA GLY A 46 -2.67 -4.56 -5.24
C GLY A 46 -3.34 -5.78 -5.87
N LEU A 47 -2.59 -6.85 -6.15
CA LEU A 47 -3.11 -8.09 -6.71
C LEU A 47 -4.05 -8.78 -5.74
N GLY A 48 -3.68 -8.90 -4.46
CA GLY A 48 -4.54 -9.51 -3.45
C GLY A 48 -5.86 -8.77 -3.31
N LEU A 49 -5.82 -7.43 -3.22
CA LEU A 49 -7.04 -6.61 -3.17
C LEU A 49 -7.87 -6.74 -4.44
N GLY A 50 -7.23 -6.70 -5.62
CA GLY A 50 -7.91 -6.82 -6.91
C GLY A 50 -8.64 -8.15 -7.07
N VAL A 51 -8.00 -9.26 -6.68
CA VAL A 51 -8.61 -10.60 -6.70
C VAL A 51 -9.81 -10.68 -5.76
N LEU A 52 -9.69 -10.16 -4.54
CA LEU A 52 -10.79 -10.17 -3.56
C LEU A 52 -11.97 -9.30 -4.02
N LEU A 53 -11.71 -8.13 -4.61
CA LEU A 53 -12.76 -7.27 -5.16
C LEU A 53 -13.42 -7.89 -6.40
N ALA A 54 -12.65 -8.53 -7.28
CA ALA A 54 -13.20 -9.25 -8.43
C ALA A 54 -14.13 -10.39 -7.99
N ALA A 55 -13.71 -11.20 -7.01
CA ALA A 55 -14.56 -12.25 -6.44
C ALA A 55 -15.83 -11.70 -5.76
N ALA A 56 -15.71 -10.56 -5.05
CA ALA A 56 -16.85 -9.90 -4.44
C ALA A 56 -17.85 -9.38 -5.49
N LEU A 57 -17.36 -8.89 -6.63
CA LEU A 57 -18.19 -8.42 -7.74
C LEU A 57 -18.91 -9.57 -8.45
N GLU A 58 -18.19 -10.65 -8.74
CA GLU A 58 -18.74 -11.83 -9.41
C GLU A 58 -19.91 -12.45 -8.63
N THR A 59 -19.74 -12.58 -7.31
CA THR A 59 -20.78 -13.09 -6.40
C THR A 59 -21.91 -12.10 -6.11
N SER A 60 -21.87 -10.90 -6.69
CA SER A 60 -22.86 -9.84 -6.47
C SER A 60 -23.60 -9.42 -7.75
N LEU A 61 -23.36 -10.10 -8.88
CA LEU A 61 -24.03 -9.78 -10.15
C LEU A 61 -25.55 -9.93 -10.02
N PRO A 62 -26.33 -8.83 -10.10
CA PRO A 62 -27.76 -8.90 -9.95
C PRO A 62 -28.44 -9.26 -11.28
N ALA A 63 -29.58 -9.93 -11.19
CA ALA A 63 -30.55 -10.00 -12.29
C ALA A 63 -31.32 -8.68 -12.48
N ARG A 64 -31.38 -7.83 -11.44
CA ARG A 64 -32.08 -6.54 -11.43
C ARG A 64 -31.40 -5.52 -10.51
N PHE A 65 -31.18 -4.31 -11.00
CA PHE A 65 -30.59 -3.22 -10.20
C PHE A 65 -31.63 -2.63 -9.25
N SER A 66 -31.31 -2.54 -7.96
CA SER A 66 -32.15 -1.91 -6.93
C SER A 66 -31.29 -1.14 -5.92
N ALA A 67 -31.90 -0.20 -5.19
CA ALA A 67 -31.19 0.57 -4.16
C ALA A 67 -30.64 -0.32 -3.04
N VAL A 68 -31.40 -1.34 -2.62
CA VAL A 68 -30.96 -2.33 -1.61
C VAL A 68 -29.78 -3.14 -2.11
N TRP A 69 -29.81 -3.54 -3.39
CA TRP A 69 -28.66 -4.22 -4.01
C TRP A 69 -27.42 -3.33 -4.02
N ALA A 70 -27.54 -2.05 -4.38
CA ALA A 70 -26.42 -1.12 -4.41
C ALA A 70 -25.80 -0.92 -3.01
N LEU A 71 -26.64 -0.74 -1.97
CA LEU A 71 -26.19 -0.63 -0.59
C LEU A 71 -25.48 -1.90 -0.11
N THR A 72 -26.02 -3.08 -0.46
CA THR A 72 -25.41 -4.37 -0.13
C THR A 72 -24.06 -4.54 -0.81
N LEU A 73 -23.98 -4.20 -2.11
CA LEU A 73 -22.73 -4.28 -2.86
C LEU A 73 -21.67 -3.34 -2.27
N ILE A 74 -22.03 -2.07 -2.01
CA ILE A 74 -21.13 -1.10 -1.38
C ILE A 74 -20.66 -1.63 -0.02
N GLY A 75 -21.56 -2.18 0.79
CA GLY A 75 -21.23 -2.81 2.06
C GLY A 75 -20.24 -3.96 1.91
N ARG A 76 -20.42 -4.84 0.92
CA ARG A 76 -19.49 -5.96 0.65
C ARG A 76 -18.12 -5.48 0.18
N LEU A 77 -18.06 -4.53 -0.75
CA LEU A 77 -16.80 -4.00 -1.28
C LEU A 77 -16.00 -3.27 -0.21
N THR A 78 -16.68 -2.46 0.61
CA THR A 78 -16.05 -1.74 1.72
C THR A 78 -15.61 -2.67 2.85
N ALA A 79 -16.33 -3.76 3.13
CA ALA A 79 -15.88 -4.81 4.05
C ALA A 79 -14.58 -5.46 3.58
N VAL A 80 -14.54 -5.89 2.31
CA VAL A 80 -13.36 -6.54 1.71
C VAL A 80 -12.17 -5.59 1.73
N ALA A 81 -12.33 -4.36 1.26
CA ALA A 81 -11.27 -3.37 1.26
C ALA A 81 -10.81 -3.01 2.68
N GLY A 82 -11.75 -2.84 3.62
CA GLY A 82 -11.49 -2.47 5.01
C GLY A 82 -10.72 -3.54 5.78
N THR A 83 -11.16 -4.81 5.69
CA THR A 83 -10.50 -5.96 6.32
C THR A 83 -9.13 -6.24 5.72
N TYR A 84 -8.99 -6.18 4.40
CA TYR A 84 -7.70 -6.31 3.74
C TYR A 84 -6.72 -5.22 4.17
N GLY A 85 -7.20 -3.97 4.26
CA GLY A 85 -6.42 -2.86 4.81
C GLY A 85 -6.01 -3.08 6.27
N ALA A 86 -6.90 -3.61 7.11
CA ALA A 86 -6.60 -3.94 8.50
C ALA A 86 -5.53 -5.03 8.62
N LEU A 87 -5.56 -6.05 7.75
CA LEU A 87 -4.52 -7.08 7.69
C LEU A 87 -3.15 -6.48 7.33
N TRP A 88 -3.10 -5.57 6.34
CA TRP A 88 -1.88 -4.84 6.04
C TRP A 88 -1.40 -4.01 7.23
N MET A 89 -2.31 -3.34 7.93
CA MET A 89 -1.97 -2.56 9.12
C MET A 89 -1.32 -3.40 10.24
N VAL A 90 -1.85 -4.60 10.50
CA VAL A 90 -1.26 -5.55 11.46
C VAL A 90 0.09 -6.07 10.96
N LEU A 91 0.18 -6.43 9.66
CA LEU A 91 1.43 -6.90 9.05
C LEU A 91 2.56 -5.84 9.12
N LEU A 92 2.22 -4.57 8.95
CA LEU A 92 3.15 -3.44 9.08
C LEU A 92 3.68 -3.29 10.51
N VAL A 93 2.86 -3.58 11.53
CA VAL A 93 3.26 -3.51 12.95
C VAL A 93 4.00 -4.75 13.39
N ALA A 94 3.80 -5.90 12.73
CA ALA A 94 4.44 -7.17 13.07
C ALA A 94 5.98 -7.18 12.91
N ARG A 95 6.60 -6.04 12.54
CA ARG A 95 8.05 -5.85 12.44
C ARG A 95 8.75 -6.95 11.65
N VAL A 96 8.21 -7.27 10.47
CA VAL A 96 8.73 -8.35 9.61
C VAL A 96 10.18 -8.02 9.19
N PRO A 97 11.21 -8.73 9.72
CA PRO A 97 12.62 -8.36 9.58
C PRO A 97 13.14 -8.19 8.14
N PRO A 98 12.68 -8.95 7.12
CA PRO A 98 13.12 -8.71 5.74
C PRO A 98 12.61 -7.38 5.15
N ILE A 99 11.49 -6.84 5.63
CA ILE A 99 10.89 -5.59 5.13
C ILE A 99 11.55 -4.37 5.78
N GLU A 100 11.83 -4.45 7.08
CA GLU A 100 12.47 -3.34 7.83
C GLU A 100 13.88 -3.03 7.33
N ARG A 101 14.64 -4.07 6.94
CA ARG A 101 16.00 -3.92 6.39
C ARG A 101 16.02 -3.23 5.02
N ALA A 102 14.90 -3.23 4.30
CA ALA A 102 14.79 -2.69 2.94
C ALA A 102 14.20 -1.27 2.90
N ILE A 103 13.24 -0.94 3.77
CA ILE A 103 12.45 0.31 3.70
C ILE A 103 12.84 1.32 4.80
N GLY A 104 13.43 0.85 5.90
CA GLY A 104 13.74 1.66 7.08
C GLY A 104 12.54 1.80 8.04
N GLN A 105 12.83 1.84 9.34
CA GLN A 105 11.82 1.90 10.42
C GLN A 105 10.86 3.10 10.29
N ASP A 106 11.38 4.28 9.95
CA ASP A 106 10.59 5.52 9.98
C ASP A 106 9.51 5.57 8.88
N ARG A 107 9.80 5.01 7.71
CA ARG A 107 8.84 4.96 6.59
C ARG A 107 7.70 3.98 6.84
N LEU A 108 7.95 2.88 7.55
CA LEU A 108 6.93 1.89 7.86
C LEU A 108 5.89 2.45 8.86
N VAL A 109 6.35 3.19 9.86
CA VAL A 109 5.49 3.87 10.84
C VAL A 109 4.71 5.02 10.21
N ALA A 110 5.33 5.80 9.31
CA ALA A 110 4.63 6.83 8.56
C ALA A 110 3.53 6.26 7.67
N LEU A 111 3.77 5.11 7.03
CA LEU A 111 2.79 4.40 6.21
C LEU A 111 1.63 3.87 7.07
N HIS A 112 1.94 3.30 8.24
CA HIS A 112 0.93 2.87 9.20
C HIS A 112 0.02 4.02 9.63
N LYS A 113 0.59 5.18 10.00
CA LYS A 113 -0.20 6.38 10.36
C LYS A 113 -1.08 6.87 9.21
N LYS A 114 -0.62 6.71 7.97
CA LYS A 114 -1.38 7.12 6.78
C LYS A 114 -2.51 6.16 6.45
N ILE A 115 -2.30 4.85 6.54
CA ILE A 115 -3.27 3.82 6.12
C ILE A 115 -4.32 3.54 7.21
N GLY A 116 -3.97 3.68 8.49
CA GLY A 116 -4.86 3.34 9.60
C GLY A 116 -6.23 4.02 9.56
N PRO A 117 -6.30 5.34 9.40
CA PRO A 117 -7.58 6.05 9.31
C PRO A 117 -8.46 5.57 8.15
N TRP A 118 -7.87 5.19 7.01
CA TRP A 118 -8.63 4.70 5.85
C TRP A 118 -9.32 3.36 6.13
N SER A 119 -8.63 2.42 6.79
CA SER A 119 -9.22 1.12 7.12
C SER A 119 -10.42 1.28 8.08
N ILE A 120 -10.29 2.16 9.08
CA ILE A 120 -11.38 2.46 10.02
C ILE A 120 -12.57 3.09 9.29
N TRP A 121 -12.32 4.03 8.38
CA TRP A 121 -13.38 4.69 7.60
C TRP A 121 -14.13 3.68 6.70
N LEU A 122 -13.42 2.76 6.05
CA LEU A 122 -14.02 1.71 5.22
C LEU A 122 -14.91 0.76 6.04
N ILE A 123 -14.46 0.36 7.23
CA ILE A 123 -15.27 -0.47 8.13
C ILE A 123 -16.51 0.30 8.61
N GLY A 124 -16.38 1.59 8.91
CA GLY A 124 -17.51 2.45 9.26
C GLY A 124 -18.56 2.54 8.13
N VAL A 125 -18.11 2.76 6.89
CA VAL A 125 -19.00 2.76 5.72
C VAL A 125 -19.64 1.39 5.51
N HIS A 126 -18.91 0.30 5.71
CA HIS A 126 -19.47 -1.05 5.63
C HIS A 126 -20.65 -1.25 6.61
N VAL A 127 -20.46 -0.87 7.87
CA VAL A 127 -21.50 -0.99 8.90
C VAL A 127 -22.70 -0.13 8.54
N LEU A 128 -22.46 1.14 8.17
CA LEU A 128 -23.54 2.05 7.79
C LEU A 128 -24.32 1.56 6.56
N ALA A 129 -23.63 1.10 5.52
CA ALA A 129 -24.25 0.55 4.32
C ALA A 129 -25.05 -0.72 4.64
N SER A 130 -24.54 -1.58 5.51
CA SER A 130 -25.25 -2.78 5.96
C SER A 130 -26.51 -2.42 6.74
N VAL A 131 -26.42 -1.50 7.70
CA VAL A 131 -27.58 -1.03 8.48
C VAL A 131 -28.65 -0.41 7.56
N MET A 132 -28.25 0.41 6.59
CA MET A 132 -29.19 0.99 5.62
C MET A 132 -29.78 -0.03 4.64
N ALA A 133 -29.08 -1.13 4.35
CA ALA A 133 -29.61 -2.20 3.51
C ALA A 133 -30.67 -3.05 4.25
N TRP A 134 -30.48 -3.27 5.56
CA TRP A 134 -31.39 -4.06 6.39
C TRP A 134 -32.56 -3.26 6.99
N GLY A 135 -32.35 -1.96 7.24
CA GLY A 135 -33.33 -1.08 7.90
C GLY A 135 -34.68 -0.87 7.18
N PRO A 136 -34.81 -0.90 5.84
CA PRO A 136 -36.10 -0.78 5.17
C PRO A 136 -36.85 -2.11 5.35
N CYS A 137 -37.63 -2.20 6.41
CA CYS A 137 -38.66 -3.23 6.52
C CYS A 137 -39.66 -3.00 5.38
N PRO A 138 -39.83 -3.94 4.43
CA PRO A 138 -40.96 -3.89 3.53
C PRO A 138 -42.20 -3.95 4.40
N THR A 139 -43.05 -2.92 4.38
CA THR A 139 -44.34 -3.02 5.05
C THR A 139 -45.07 -4.21 4.45
N PRO A 140 -45.41 -5.25 5.24
CA PRO A 140 -46.14 -6.38 4.72
C PRO A 140 -47.48 -5.87 4.16
N PRO A 141 -47.99 -6.47 3.08
CA PRO A 141 -49.36 -6.19 2.65
C PRO A 141 -50.30 -6.42 3.85
N PRO A 142 -51.37 -5.61 4.02
CA PRO A 142 -52.30 -5.77 5.12
C PRO A 142 -52.93 -7.17 5.06
N GLY A 143 -52.44 -8.11 5.86
CA GLY A 143 -52.88 -9.51 5.86
C GLY A 143 -51.86 -10.53 6.40
N GLU A 144 -50.55 -10.25 6.32
CA GLU A 144 -49.52 -11.23 6.73
C GLU A 144 -48.76 -10.76 7.97
N ALA A 145 -49.43 -10.86 9.13
CA ALA A 145 -48.78 -10.80 10.43
C ALA A 145 -48.13 -12.17 10.73
N SER A 146 -46.92 -12.41 10.23
CA SER A 146 -46.06 -13.50 10.73
C SER A 146 -44.59 -13.19 10.46
N CYS A 147 -44.05 -12.28 11.28
CA CYS A 147 -42.62 -12.12 11.45
C CYS A 147 -42.13 -13.28 12.34
N GLY A 148 -41.56 -14.32 11.74
CA GLY A 148 -41.08 -15.51 12.44
C GLY A 148 -39.66 -15.87 12.02
N ARG A 149 -38.70 -15.37 12.83
CA ARG A 149 -37.28 -15.77 13.00
C ARG A 149 -36.35 -15.81 11.79
#